data_AF-A0A4R5KBZ6-F1
#
_entry.id   AF-A0A4R5KBZ6-F1
#
_cell.length_a   1.000
_cell.length_b   1.000
_cell.length_c   1.000
_cell.angle_alpha   90.00
_cell.angle_beta   90.00
_cell.angle_gamma   90.00
#
_symmetry.space_group_name_H-M   'P 1'
#
loop_
_entity.id
_entity.type
_entity.pdbx_description
1 polymer ?
#
loop_
_entity_poly.entity_id
_entity_poly.type
_entity_poly.pdbx_seq_one_letter_code
_entity_poly.pdbx_strand_id
1 'polypeptide(L)'
;MQAYEQTSDISFPHEQPRRYPSCPLAILGLNPGAPKVVRRPWHNFHTAGRHNDHFLAEAFRDTAYWGAHMTDLLSEVNSKSATLDLSDETIRRYVSVLVDQLQALEAVDPLFILIGAKTAKAFTDHAPVLADRLGLARVRPVAVPHYLAAYGRVHGNSPGKYRRFVLAALATADD
;
A
#
# COMPACT_ATOMS: atom_id res chain seq x y z
N MET A 1 6.87 -4.42 24.10
CA MET A 1 7.36 -3.64 22.94
C MET A 1 6.62 -2.31 22.92
N GLN A 2 7.30 -1.19 22.69
CA GLN A 2 6.65 0.13 22.63
C GLN A 2 5.92 0.29 21.29
N ALA A 3 4.67 0.79 21.32
CA ALA A 3 3.92 1.07 20.10
C ALA A 3 4.58 2.22 19.31
N TYR A 4 4.47 2.21 17.98
CA TYR A 4 4.90 3.39 17.21
C TYR A 4 4.00 4.59 17.51
N GLU A 5 4.61 5.74 17.72
CA GLU A 5 3.98 7.05 17.83
C GLU A 5 4.10 7.81 16.52
N GLN A 6 3.36 8.91 16.37
CA GLN A 6 3.40 9.75 15.17
C GLN A 6 4.79 10.33 14.87
N THR A 7 5.64 10.45 15.89
CA THR A 7 7.01 10.96 15.81
C THR A 7 8.07 9.86 15.74
N SER A 8 7.67 8.58 15.79
CA SER A 8 8.62 7.48 15.70
C SER A 8 9.32 7.47 14.35
N ASP A 9 10.60 7.10 14.35
CA ASP A 9 11.28 6.69 13.13
C ASP A 9 10.71 5.34 12.70
N ILE A 10 9.93 5.37 11.63
CA ILE A 10 9.27 4.21 11.04
C ILE A 10 9.94 3.76 9.74
N SER A 11 11.17 4.22 9.51
CA SER A 11 12.01 3.72 8.42
C SER A 11 12.29 2.23 8.65
N PHE A 12 12.32 1.44 7.57
CA PHE A 12 12.80 0.07 7.69
C PHE A 12 14.25 0.07 8.18
N PRO A 13 14.65 -0.82 9.10
CA PRO A 13 16.00 -0.82 9.66
C PRO A 13 17.05 -0.93 8.54
N HIS A 14 18.04 -0.05 8.57
CA HIS A 14 19.16 -0.01 7.62
C HIS A 14 19.99 -1.30 7.62
N GLU A 15 19.97 -2.03 8.74
CA GLU A 15 20.74 -3.24 8.91
C GLU A 15 19.90 -4.46 8.51
N GLN A 16 20.25 -4.97 7.33
CA GLN A 16 19.79 -6.21 6.72
C GLN A 16 18.41 -6.11 6.05
N PRO A 17 18.36 -6.02 4.71
CA PRO A 17 17.38 -6.82 4.00
C PRO A 17 17.72 -8.28 4.34
N ARG A 18 17.23 -8.80 5.46
CA ARG A 18 17.09 -10.24 5.64
C ARG A 18 16.45 -10.67 4.34
N ARG A 19 17.14 -11.49 3.53
CA ARG A 19 16.67 -12.00 2.23
C ARG A 19 15.17 -12.18 2.32
N TYR A 20 14.43 -11.14 1.95
CA TYR A 20 12.99 -11.21 2.02
C TYR A 20 12.74 -12.17 0.86
N PRO A 21 12.10 -13.33 1.12
CA PRO A 21 11.78 -14.23 0.04
C PRO A 21 11.13 -13.37 -1.06
N SER A 22 11.39 -13.74 -2.31
CA SER A 22 10.89 -13.18 -3.57
C SER A 22 9.35 -13.02 -3.61
N CYS A 23 8.81 -12.37 -2.61
CA CYS A 23 7.42 -12.22 -2.24
C CYS A 23 7.12 -10.78 -2.62
N PRO A 24 6.52 -10.57 -3.78
CA PRO A 24 6.43 -9.25 -4.35
C PRO A 24 5.16 -8.64 -3.82
N LEU A 25 5.22 -8.22 -2.57
CA LEU A 25 4.09 -7.55 -1.96
C LEU A 25 4.09 -6.10 -2.39
N ALA A 26 2.97 -5.65 -2.95
CA ALA A 26 2.72 -4.24 -3.21
C ALA A 26 1.62 -3.74 -2.29
N ILE A 27 1.97 -2.80 -1.40
CA ILE A 27 0.98 -2.01 -0.66
C ILE A 27 0.65 -0.79 -1.52
N LEU A 28 -0.61 -0.66 -1.89
CA LEU A 28 -1.09 0.34 -2.82
C LEU A 28 -1.97 1.40 -2.13
N GLY A 29 -1.53 2.64 -2.20
CA GLY A 29 -2.37 3.82 -2.04
C GLY A 29 -3.11 4.15 -3.35
N LEU A 30 -4.07 5.07 -3.30
CA LEU A 30 -4.73 5.54 -4.52
C LEU A 30 -3.80 6.47 -5.32
N ASN A 31 -3.28 7.51 -4.67
CA ASN A 31 -2.49 8.55 -5.31
C ASN A 31 -1.75 9.39 -4.24
N PRO A 32 -0.63 10.05 -4.58
CA PRO A 32 0.06 10.94 -3.64
C PRO A 32 -0.79 12.14 -3.25
N GLY A 33 -0.99 12.36 -1.94
CA GLY A 33 -1.83 13.44 -1.42
C GLY A 33 -1.17 14.83 -1.38
N ALA A 34 0.16 14.94 -1.52
CA ALA A 34 0.86 16.23 -1.46
C ALA A 34 2.17 16.24 -2.29
N PRO A 35 2.49 17.35 -2.97
CA PRO A 35 3.66 17.47 -3.87
C PRO A 35 5.02 17.59 -3.16
N LYS A 36 5.06 17.66 -1.82
CA LYS A 36 6.27 18.01 -1.05
C LYS A 36 6.65 16.98 0.03
N VAL A 37 6.34 15.70 -0.17
CA VAL A 37 6.93 14.67 0.69
C VAL A 37 8.28 14.30 0.10
N VAL A 38 9.37 14.66 0.80
CA VAL A 38 10.72 14.15 0.46
C VAL A 38 10.70 12.65 0.77
N ARG A 39 10.50 11.83 -0.27
CA ARG A 39 10.57 10.38 -0.16
C ARG A 39 12.03 9.99 0.10
N ARG A 40 12.30 9.39 1.25
CA ARG A 40 13.59 8.70 1.49
C ARG A 40 13.43 7.22 1.14
N PRO A 41 14.51 6.52 0.75
CA PRO A 41 14.47 5.07 0.65
C PRO A 41 13.87 4.48 1.93
N TRP A 42 12.92 3.55 1.80
CA TRP A 42 12.33 2.83 2.92
C TRP A 42 11.43 3.65 3.86
N HIS A 43 11.00 4.84 3.45
CA HIS A 43 9.94 5.60 4.13
C HIS A 43 8.54 5.12 3.73
N ASN A 44 7.63 5.01 4.69
CA ASN A 44 6.20 4.80 4.44
C ASN A 44 5.57 6.06 3.78
N PHE A 45 4.63 5.86 2.86
CA PHE A 45 3.94 6.83 1.99
C PHE A 45 4.14 8.35 2.19
N HIS A 46 3.77 8.90 3.36
CA HIS A 46 3.54 10.31 3.60
C HIS A 46 4.39 10.84 4.76
N THR A 47 5.71 10.74 4.69
CA THR A 47 6.59 11.32 5.74
C THR A 47 6.67 12.86 5.68
N ALA A 48 5.53 13.54 5.85
CA ALA A 48 5.46 14.81 6.55
C ALA A 48 5.03 14.51 7.99
N GLY A 49 5.57 15.23 8.98
CA GLY A 49 5.48 14.90 10.42
C GLY A 49 4.10 14.90 11.08
N ARG A 50 3.01 14.77 10.31
CA ARG A 50 1.62 14.74 10.79
C ARG A 50 0.74 13.63 10.17
N HIS A 51 1.30 12.68 9.41
CA HIS A 51 0.50 11.60 8.84
C HIS A 51 0.42 10.36 9.76
N ASN A 52 -0.62 9.54 9.57
CA ASN A 52 -0.89 8.34 10.37
C ASN A 52 -0.06 7.13 9.92
N ASP A 53 1.12 7.36 9.34
CA ASP A 53 1.95 6.29 8.77
C ASP A 53 2.43 5.30 9.84
N HIS A 54 2.51 5.73 11.10
CA HIS A 54 2.74 4.85 12.26
C HIS A 54 1.65 3.78 12.44
N PHE A 55 0.43 3.97 11.92
CA PHE A 55 -0.61 2.94 11.91
C PHE A 55 -0.26 1.81 10.94
N LEU A 56 0.20 2.15 9.73
CA LEU A 56 0.68 1.15 8.77
C LEU A 56 1.91 0.44 9.32
N ALA A 57 2.84 1.19 9.90
CA ALA A 57 4.02 0.61 10.52
C ALA A 57 3.62 -0.39 11.63
N GLU A 58 2.74 0.00 12.53
CA GLU A 58 2.25 -0.91 13.58
C GLU A 58 1.45 -2.09 13.00
N ALA A 59 0.74 -1.92 11.88
CA ALA A 59 -0.01 -3.01 11.26
C ALA A 59 0.88 -4.11 10.68
N PHE A 60 1.99 -3.73 10.04
CA PHE A 60 2.88 -4.67 9.39
C PHE A 60 4.07 -5.10 10.25
N ARG A 61 4.33 -4.46 11.39
CA ARG A 61 5.41 -4.85 12.32
C ARG A 61 5.35 -6.35 12.63
N ASP A 62 6.49 -7.02 12.58
CA ASP A 62 6.62 -8.47 12.85
C ASP A 62 5.76 -9.38 11.96
N THR A 63 5.31 -8.87 10.81
CA THR A 63 4.64 -9.69 9.78
C THR A 63 5.60 -9.99 8.63
N ALA A 64 5.29 -11.00 7.81
CA ALA A 64 6.01 -11.24 6.56
C ALA A 64 5.91 -10.08 5.55
N TYR A 65 5.00 -9.13 5.81
CA TYR A 65 4.72 -7.96 4.97
C TYR A 65 5.51 -6.71 5.39
N TRP A 66 6.31 -6.80 6.45
CA TRP A 66 7.22 -5.73 6.86
C TRP A 66 8.31 -5.53 5.80
N GLY A 67 8.46 -4.32 5.29
CA GLY A 67 9.45 -3.98 4.25
C GLY A 67 8.93 -4.10 2.82
N ALA A 68 7.64 -4.38 2.65
CA ALA A 68 7.02 -4.50 1.34
C ALA A 68 7.14 -3.23 0.48
N HIS A 69 7.12 -3.42 -0.84
CA HIS A 69 7.12 -2.31 -1.78
C HIS A 69 5.82 -1.51 -1.60
N MET A 70 5.96 -0.21 -1.33
CA MET A 70 4.81 0.69 -1.17
C MET A 70 4.79 1.70 -2.31
N THR A 71 3.67 1.78 -3.01
CA THR A 71 3.48 2.70 -4.14
C THR A 71 2.02 3.10 -4.26
N ASP A 72 1.71 3.97 -5.21
CA ASP A 72 0.36 4.45 -5.46
C ASP A 72 -0.14 3.91 -6.81
N LEU A 73 -1.44 3.60 -6.89
CA LEU A 73 -2.05 3.14 -8.14
C LEU A 73 -1.99 4.22 -9.23
N LEU A 74 -2.13 5.49 -8.86
CA LEU A 74 -2.01 6.64 -9.75
C LEU A 74 -0.77 7.44 -9.36
N SER A 75 -0.01 7.91 -10.35
CA SER A 75 1.11 8.83 -10.07
C SER A 75 0.68 10.30 -10.00
N GLU A 76 -0.61 10.61 -10.22
CA GLU A 76 -1.13 11.96 -10.13
C GLU A 76 -1.11 12.47 -8.67
N VAL A 77 -0.37 13.56 -8.44
CA VAL A 77 -0.34 14.22 -7.14
C VAL A 77 -1.59 15.07 -6.96
N ASN A 78 -2.50 14.63 -6.09
CA ASN A 78 -3.77 15.32 -5.85
C ASN A 78 -4.30 15.06 -4.43
N SER A 79 -4.50 16.10 -3.63
CA SER A 79 -5.07 15.96 -2.29
C SER A 79 -6.57 15.65 -2.28
N LYS A 80 -7.25 15.82 -3.42
CA LYS A 80 -8.69 15.59 -3.59
C LYS A 80 -8.93 14.36 -4.45
N SER A 81 -9.04 13.19 -3.82
CA SER A 81 -9.31 11.94 -4.53
C SER A 81 -10.66 11.87 -5.28
N ALA A 82 -11.53 12.88 -5.16
CA ALA A 82 -12.79 12.96 -5.89
C ALA A 82 -12.62 13.58 -7.29
N THR A 83 -11.49 14.25 -7.54
CA THR A 83 -11.21 14.92 -8.83
C THR A 83 -10.24 14.13 -9.69
N LEU A 84 -9.84 12.93 -9.25
CA LEU A 84 -8.94 12.07 -9.99
C LEU A 84 -9.65 11.54 -11.23
N ASP A 85 -8.94 11.52 -12.34
CA ASP A 85 -9.38 10.78 -13.51
C ASP A 85 -9.16 9.28 -13.27
N LEU A 86 -10.28 8.56 -13.18
CA LEU A 86 -10.32 7.11 -13.04
C LEU A 86 -10.83 6.44 -14.33
N SER A 87 -10.72 7.12 -15.47
CA SER A 87 -11.03 6.54 -16.78
C SER A 87 -10.14 5.35 -17.09
N ASP A 88 -10.66 4.40 -17.88
CA ASP A 88 -9.93 3.21 -18.32
C ASP A 88 -8.57 3.54 -18.94
N GLU A 89 -8.50 4.61 -19.72
CA GLU A 89 -7.26 5.06 -20.37
C GLU A 89 -6.21 5.46 -19.34
N THR A 90 -6.60 6.30 -18.37
CA THR A 90 -5.71 6.77 -17.30
C THR A 90 -5.26 5.64 -16.40
N ILE A 91 -6.18 4.74 -15.99
CA ILE A 91 -5.80 3.59 -15.17
C ILE A 91 -4.86 2.65 -15.93
N ARG A 92 -5.10 2.36 -17.21
CA ARG A 92 -4.19 1.51 -18.02
C ARG A 92 -2.78 2.07 -18.08
N ARG A 93 -2.65 3.39 -18.21
CA ARG A 93 -1.34 4.07 -18.20
C ARG A 93 -0.62 3.85 -16.88
N TYR A 94 -1.28 4.05 -15.75
CA TYR A 94 -0.63 3.90 -14.45
C TYR A 94 -0.41 2.45 -14.04
N VAL A 95 -1.31 1.53 -14.43
CA VAL A 95 -1.10 0.08 -14.32
C VAL A 95 0.19 -0.33 -15.03
N SER A 96 0.49 0.25 -16.20
CA SER A 96 1.76 -0.05 -16.90
C SER A 96 2.98 0.36 -16.06
N VAL A 97 2.94 1.52 -15.39
CA VAL A 97 4.02 1.95 -14.48
C VAL A 97 4.16 1.00 -13.29
N LEU A 98 3.05 0.56 -12.70
CA LEU A 98 3.06 -0.42 -11.61
C LEU A 98 3.65 -1.77 -12.08
N VAL A 99 3.29 -2.23 -13.28
CA VAL A 99 3.86 -3.45 -13.87
C VAL A 99 5.37 -3.32 -14.04
N ASP A 100 5.85 -2.20 -14.59
CA ASP A 100 7.29 -1.95 -14.76
C ASP A 100 8.03 -1.97 -13.41
N GLN A 101 7.45 -1.37 -12.38
CA GLN A 101 7.99 -1.39 -11.01
C GLN A 101 8.09 -2.82 -10.46
N LEU A 102 7.03 -3.62 -10.63
CA LEU A 102 7.00 -5.01 -10.15
C LEU A 102 7.99 -5.90 -10.91
N GLN A 103 8.09 -5.73 -12.22
CA GLN A 103 9.06 -6.46 -13.04
C GLN A 103 10.51 -6.10 -12.67
N ALA A 104 10.80 -4.83 -12.39
CA ALA A 104 12.12 -4.40 -11.90
C ALA A 104 12.47 -4.98 -10.53
N LEU A 105 11.46 -5.37 -9.74
CA LEU A 105 11.62 -6.07 -8.46
C LEU A 105 11.62 -7.59 -8.61
N GLU A 106 11.59 -8.11 -9.85
CA GLU A 106 11.50 -9.53 -10.16
C GLU A 106 10.31 -10.22 -9.47
N ALA A 107 9.19 -9.49 -9.42
CA ALA A 107 7.97 -9.94 -8.77
C ALA A 107 7.32 -11.15 -9.46
N VAL A 108 7.18 -12.26 -8.73
CA VAL A 108 6.39 -13.44 -9.13
C VAL A 108 5.15 -13.60 -8.23
N ASP A 109 3.96 -13.59 -8.84
CA ASP A 109 2.65 -13.68 -8.17
C ASP A 109 2.47 -12.70 -6.98
N PRO A 110 2.52 -11.37 -7.23
CA PRO A 110 2.37 -10.36 -6.20
C PRO A 110 1.02 -10.41 -5.48
N LEU A 111 1.07 -10.30 -4.14
CA LEU A 111 -0.08 -9.98 -3.30
C LEU A 111 -0.20 -8.44 -3.21
N PHE A 112 -1.40 -7.93 -3.51
CA PHE A 112 -1.68 -6.50 -3.54
C PHE A 112 -2.52 -6.09 -2.32
N ILE A 113 -1.95 -5.31 -1.41
CA ILE A 113 -2.67 -4.77 -0.26
C ILE A 113 -3.20 -3.38 -0.61
N LEU A 114 -4.50 -3.27 -0.79
CA LEU A 114 -5.19 -2.08 -1.31
C LEU A 114 -5.71 -1.23 -0.17
N ILE A 115 -5.13 -0.04 0.01
CA ILE A 115 -5.51 0.87 1.10
C ILE A 115 -6.74 1.68 0.71
N GLY A 116 -7.87 1.38 1.35
CA GLY A 116 -9.12 2.12 1.22
C GLY A 116 -10.00 1.68 0.06
N ALA A 117 -11.30 1.94 0.19
CA ALA A 117 -12.33 1.44 -0.73
C ALA A 117 -12.18 1.94 -2.17
N LYS A 118 -11.71 3.19 -2.36
CA LYS A 118 -11.50 3.75 -3.71
C LYS A 118 -10.37 3.03 -4.45
N THR A 119 -9.25 2.80 -3.78
CA THR A 119 -8.14 2.01 -4.33
C THR A 119 -8.59 0.59 -4.64
N ALA A 120 -9.31 -0.05 -3.73
CA ALA A 120 -9.85 -1.39 -3.93
C ALA A 120 -10.77 -1.47 -5.15
N LYS A 121 -11.69 -0.51 -5.30
CA LYS A 121 -12.57 -0.44 -6.47
C LYS A 121 -11.79 -0.22 -7.76
N ALA A 122 -10.96 0.80 -7.83
CA ALA A 122 -10.18 1.12 -9.03
C ALA A 122 -9.28 -0.06 -9.44
N PHE A 123 -8.63 -0.72 -8.48
CA PHE A 123 -7.82 -1.91 -8.78
C PHE A 123 -8.68 -3.07 -9.29
N THR A 124 -9.81 -3.36 -8.65
CA THR A 124 -10.66 -4.50 -9.00
C THR A 124 -11.30 -4.35 -10.37
N ASP A 125 -11.76 -3.14 -10.70
CA ASP A 125 -12.34 -2.82 -12.02
C ASP A 125 -11.34 -3.07 -13.16
N HIS A 126 -10.03 -3.03 -12.88
CA HIS A 126 -8.95 -3.24 -13.86
C HIS A 126 -8.09 -4.48 -13.59
N ALA A 127 -8.50 -5.36 -12.67
CA ALA A 127 -7.76 -6.56 -12.31
C ALA A 127 -7.43 -7.48 -13.51
N PRO A 128 -8.31 -7.66 -14.53
CA PRO A 128 -7.97 -8.45 -15.72
C PRO A 128 -6.79 -7.87 -16.52
N VAL A 129 -6.68 -6.54 -16.61
CA VAL A 129 -5.58 -5.87 -17.33
C VAL A 129 -4.26 -6.08 -16.59
N LEU A 130 -4.27 -5.97 -15.27
CA LEU A 130 -3.10 -6.24 -14.43
C LEU A 130 -2.64 -7.69 -14.55
N ALA A 131 -3.58 -8.65 -14.47
CA ALA A 131 -3.28 -10.06 -14.58
C ALA A 131 -2.63 -10.40 -15.92
N ASP A 132 -3.21 -9.92 -17.04
CA ASP A 132 -2.66 -10.10 -18.39
C ASP A 132 -1.23 -9.56 -18.51
N ARG A 133 -0.99 -8.32 -18.06
CA ARG A 133 0.32 -7.66 -18.16
C ARG A 133 1.40 -8.26 -17.27
N LEU A 134 1.01 -8.87 -16.16
CA LEU A 134 1.92 -9.60 -15.27
C LEU A 134 2.07 -11.07 -15.66
N GLY A 135 1.36 -11.56 -16.68
CA GLY A 135 1.37 -12.98 -17.06
C GLY A 135 0.78 -13.89 -15.99
N LEU A 136 -0.19 -13.40 -15.22
CA LEU A 136 -0.84 -14.12 -14.13
C LEU A 136 -2.23 -14.60 -14.56
N ALA A 137 -2.66 -15.76 -14.06
CA ALA A 137 -4.04 -16.22 -14.24
C ALA A 137 -5.04 -15.29 -13.54
N ARG A 138 -4.65 -14.71 -12.41
CA ARG A 138 -5.39 -13.71 -11.64
C ARG A 138 -4.43 -12.94 -10.74
N VAL A 139 -4.79 -11.71 -10.40
CA VAL A 139 -4.14 -10.96 -9.31
C VAL A 139 -4.71 -11.37 -7.95
N ARG A 140 -3.96 -11.13 -6.87
CA ARG A 140 -4.35 -11.44 -5.49
C ARG A 140 -4.55 -10.14 -4.70
N PRO A 141 -5.74 -9.51 -4.73
CA PRO A 141 -6.01 -8.29 -3.98
C PRO A 141 -6.51 -8.55 -2.56
N VAL A 142 -6.07 -7.73 -1.61
CA VAL A 142 -6.57 -7.67 -0.23
C VAL A 142 -6.90 -6.22 0.10
N ALA A 143 -8.18 -5.94 0.32
CA ALA A 143 -8.60 -4.60 0.70
C ALA A 143 -8.47 -4.40 2.22
N VAL A 144 -7.82 -3.30 2.63
CA VAL A 144 -7.75 -2.87 4.03
C VAL A 144 -8.35 -1.47 4.19
N PRO A 145 -8.88 -1.12 5.37
CA PRO A 145 -9.34 0.24 5.62
C PRO A 145 -8.23 1.27 5.42
N HIS A 146 -8.62 2.49 5.05
CA HIS A 146 -7.66 3.59 5.00
C HIS A 146 -7.25 4.00 6.42
N TYR A 147 -5.96 4.22 6.64
CA TYR A 147 -5.37 4.58 7.94
C TYR A 147 -5.47 6.08 8.32
N LEU A 148 -6.00 6.94 7.43
CA LEU A 148 -6.09 8.38 7.68
C LEU A 148 -7.10 8.68 8.79
N ALA A 149 -6.84 9.74 9.57
CA ALA A 149 -7.68 10.15 10.70
C ALA A 149 -9.16 10.39 10.32
N ALA A 150 -9.43 10.78 9.07
CA ALA A 150 -10.80 10.90 8.54
C ALA A 150 -11.59 9.58 8.62
N TYR A 151 -10.90 8.44 8.62
CA TYR A 151 -11.46 7.10 8.80
C TYR A 151 -11.37 6.61 10.25
N GLY A 152 -11.07 7.50 11.20
CA GLY A 152 -10.97 7.22 12.62
C GLY A 152 -12.22 6.57 13.22
N ARG A 153 -13.39 6.70 12.60
CA ARG A 153 -14.61 5.95 13.00
C ARG A 153 -14.45 4.44 12.84
N VAL A 154 -13.66 3.98 11.87
CA VAL A 154 -13.41 2.56 11.59
C VAL A 154 -12.46 1.97 12.64
N HIS A 155 -11.26 2.55 12.76
CA HIS A 155 -10.18 2.04 13.61
C HIS A 155 -10.06 2.74 14.97
N GLY A 156 -10.97 3.65 15.31
CA GLY A 156 -10.99 4.36 16.59
C GLY A 156 -9.73 5.20 16.87
N ASN A 157 -9.00 5.61 15.82
CA ASN A 157 -7.66 6.19 15.96
C ASN A 157 -6.71 5.34 16.85
N SER A 158 -6.89 4.02 16.84
CA SER A 158 -6.03 3.08 17.57
C SER A 158 -5.19 2.27 16.59
N PRO A 159 -3.85 2.39 16.63
CA PRO A 159 -2.95 1.55 15.82
C PRO A 159 -3.17 0.06 16.03
N GLY A 160 -3.41 -0.37 17.27
CA GLY A 160 -3.70 -1.77 17.59
C GLY A 160 -5.02 -2.27 17.00
N LYS A 161 -6.07 -1.42 16.95
CA LYS A 161 -7.33 -1.78 16.28
C LYS A 161 -7.15 -1.83 14.76
N TYR A 162 -6.38 -0.90 14.19
CA TYR A 162 -6.05 -0.92 12.77
C TYR A 162 -5.25 -2.18 12.38
N ARG A 163 -4.22 -2.53 13.16
CA ARG A 163 -3.47 -3.79 13.01
C ARG A 163 -4.38 -5.00 12.96
N ARG A 164 -5.36 -5.11 13.86
CA ARG A 164 -6.32 -6.24 13.85
C ARG A 164 -7.12 -6.33 12.56
N PHE A 165 -7.55 -5.20 11.98
CA PHE A 165 -8.26 -5.22 10.69
C PHE A 165 -7.35 -5.67 9.55
N VAL A 166 -6.11 -5.18 9.53
CA VAL A 166 -5.13 -5.55 8.50
C VAL A 166 -4.79 -7.04 8.58
N LEU A 167 -4.50 -7.55 9.78
CA LEU A 167 -4.20 -8.98 9.97
C LEU A 167 -5.39 -9.88 9.64
N ALA A 168 -6.61 -9.47 10.00
CA ALA A 168 -7.81 -10.24 9.65
C ALA A 168 -8.03 -10.31 8.13
N ALA A 169 -7.80 -9.22 7.40
CA ALA A 169 -7.89 -9.20 5.95
C ALA A 169 -6.79 -10.05 5.29
N LEU A 170 -5.57 -10.05 5.84
CA LEU A 170 -4.47 -10.86 5.32
C LEU A 170 -4.68 -12.35 5.55
N ALA A 171 -5.26 -12.74 6.68
CA ALA A 171 -5.60 -14.14 6.95
C ALA A 171 -6.55 -14.73 5.89
N THR A 172 -7.45 -13.93 5.33
CA THR A 172 -8.36 -14.37 4.25
C THR A 172 -7.71 -14.46 2.87
N ALA A 173 -6.46 -14.02 2.73
CA ALA A 173 -5.73 -13.99 1.46
C ALA A 173 -4.80 -15.19 1.25
N ASP A 174 -4.55 -15.93 2.34
CA ASP A 174 -3.73 -17.14 2.37
C ASP A 174 -4.58 -18.43 2.27
N ASP A 175 -5.92 -18.30 2.24
CA ASP A 175 -6.91 -19.35 1.97
C ASP A 175 -7.24 -19.46 0.45
#